data_AF-A0A813K6K8-F1
#
_entry.id   AF-A0A813K6K8-F1
#
_cell.length_a   1.000
_cell.length_b   1.000
_cell.length_c   1.000
_cell.angle_alpha   90.00
_cell.angle_beta   90.00
_cell.angle_gamma   90.00
#
_symmetry.space_group_name_H-M   'P 1'
#
loop_
_entity.id
_entity.type
_entity.pdbx_description
1 polymer ?
#
loop_
_entity_poly.entity_id
_entity_poly.type
_entity_poly.pdbx_seq_one_letter_code
_entity_poly.pdbx_strand_id
1 'polypeptide(L)'
;DAHWKNCWMDDDDLDELYEDVVDQLQGSLKQPDLDPALRERLESCTRAMRELGDSYCKELWAKEDKGERYRRREEEESSSEVDGSGLAATQGPSKKLRVLSPQLCRAACVD
;
A
#
# COMPACT_ATOMS: atom_id res chain seq x y z
N ASP A 1 -12.28 -3.53 39.57
CA ASP A 1 -12.81 -3.67 38.20
C ASP A 1 -11.70 -3.82 37.19
N ALA A 2 -11.69 -4.96 36.51
CA ALA A 2 -10.60 -5.36 35.65
C ALA A 2 -10.98 -5.02 34.19
N HIS A 3 -10.21 -4.11 33.58
CA HIS A 3 -10.34 -3.55 32.22
C HIS A 3 -10.22 -4.58 31.07
N TRP A 4 -10.04 -5.86 31.35
CA TRP A 4 -9.71 -6.91 30.35
C TRP A 4 -10.83 -7.27 29.36
N LYS A 5 -12.02 -6.64 29.42
CA LYS A 5 -13.18 -7.06 28.63
C LYS A 5 -13.30 -6.47 27.23
N ASN A 6 -12.56 -5.42 26.87
CA ASN A 6 -12.74 -4.75 25.58
C ASN A 6 -11.41 -4.53 24.83
N CYS A 7 -10.64 -5.59 24.58
CA CYS A 7 -9.58 -5.55 23.54
C CYS A 7 -10.21 -5.74 22.14
N TRP A 8 -11.29 -5.04 21.86
CA TRP A 8 -11.90 -4.98 20.53
C TRP A 8 -11.27 -3.74 19.87
N MET A 9 -10.75 -3.87 18.64
CA MET A 9 -10.38 -2.71 17.82
C MET A 9 -11.55 -1.72 17.93
N ASP A 10 -11.24 -0.48 18.31
CA ASP A 10 -12.26 0.55 18.26
C ASP A 10 -12.61 0.82 16.79
N ASP A 11 -13.74 1.49 16.57
CA ASP A 11 -14.21 1.77 15.21
C ASP A 11 -13.16 2.61 14.43
N ASP A 12 -12.32 3.39 15.13
CA ASP A 12 -11.22 4.17 14.55
C ASP A 12 -10.08 3.28 14.00
N ASP A 13 -9.69 2.23 14.74
CA ASP A 13 -8.71 1.24 14.26
C ASP A 13 -9.25 0.49 13.01
N LEU A 14 -10.55 0.23 12.97
CA LEU A 14 -11.19 -0.46 11.84
C LEU A 14 -11.23 0.43 10.59
N ASP A 15 -11.51 1.72 10.77
CA ASP A 15 -11.47 2.72 9.73
C ASP A 15 -10.06 2.86 9.12
N GLU A 16 -9.01 2.90 9.96
CA GLU A 16 -7.61 2.93 9.51
C GLU A 16 -7.25 1.70 8.66
N LEU A 17 -7.70 0.51 9.08
CA LEU A 17 -7.48 -0.71 8.30
C LEU A 17 -8.15 -0.65 6.92
N TYR A 18 -9.37 -0.12 6.84
CA TYR A 18 -10.06 0.06 5.56
C TYR A 18 -9.31 1.04 4.65
N GLU A 19 -8.84 2.16 5.19
CA GLU A 19 -8.03 3.13 4.45
C GLU A 19 -6.75 2.50 3.88
N ASP A 20 -6.02 1.74 4.70
CA ASP A 20 -4.80 1.03 4.30
C ASP A 20 -5.06 0.02 3.17
N VAL A 21 -6.15 -0.74 3.26
CA VAL A 21 -6.52 -1.72 2.23
C VAL A 21 -6.86 -1.01 0.92
N VAL A 22 -7.60 0.10 0.94
CA VAL A 22 -7.92 0.87 -0.26
C VAL A 22 -6.65 1.42 -0.90
N ASP A 23 -5.74 2.01 -0.12
CA ASP A 23 -4.48 2.53 -0.63
C ASP A 23 -3.59 1.45 -1.25
N GLN A 24 -3.47 0.29 -0.60
CA GLN A 24 -2.68 -0.82 -1.12
C GLN A 24 -3.28 -1.39 -2.41
N LEU A 25 -4.61 -1.53 -2.48
CA LEU A 25 -5.31 -2.02 -3.68
C LEU A 25 -5.10 -1.06 -4.86
N GLN A 26 -5.33 0.23 -4.64
CA GLN A 26 -5.14 1.22 -5.69
C GLN A 26 -3.67 1.36 -6.10
N GLY A 27 -2.76 1.36 -5.13
CA GLY A 27 -1.32 1.37 -5.38
C GLY A 27 -0.89 0.19 -6.24
N SER A 28 -1.43 -0.99 -5.96
CA SER A 28 -1.19 -2.21 -6.75
C SER A 28 -1.74 -2.08 -8.17
N LEU A 29 -2.98 -1.58 -8.35
CA LEU A 29 -3.59 -1.40 -9.67
C LEU A 29 -2.90 -0.34 -10.54
N LYS A 30 -2.23 0.64 -9.92
CA LYS A 30 -1.42 1.66 -10.59
C LYS A 30 -0.07 1.13 -11.10
N GLN A 31 0.36 -0.06 -10.68
CA GLN A 31 1.63 -0.63 -11.17
C GLN A 31 1.52 -1.01 -12.66
N PRO A 32 2.45 -0.56 -13.52
CA PRO A 32 2.40 -0.83 -14.96
C PRO A 32 2.70 -2.30 -15.31
N ASP A 33 3.53 -2.96 -14.50
CA ASP A 33 4.01 -4.33 -14.74
C ASP A 33 3.17 -5.41 -14.02
N LEU A 34 1.96 -5.05 -13.59
CA LEU A 34 1.07 -5.96 -12.88
C LEU A 34 0.56 -7.07 -13.82
N ASP A 35 0.77 -8.32 -13.42
CA ASP A 35 0.26 -9.50 -14.13
C ASP A 35 -1.24 -9.36 -14.46
N PRO A 36 -1.69 -9.54 -15.72
CA PRO A 36 -3.08 -9.35 -16.10
C PRO A 36 -4.08 -10.19 -15.29
N ALA A 37 -3.71 -11.43 -14.93
CA ALA A 37 -4.58 -12.28 -14.12
C ALA A 37 -4.70 -11.77 -12.67
N LEU A 38 -3.60 -11.26 -12.11
CA LEU A 38 -3.62 -10.61 -10.80
C LEU A 38 -4.41 -9.30 -10.83
N ARG A 39 -4.27 -8.50 -11.89
CA ARG A 39 -5.04 -7.26 -12.11
C ARG A 39 -6.55 -7.54 -12.10
N GLU A 40 -7.00 -8.52 -12.87
CA GLU A 40 -8.42 -8.90 -12.91
C GLU A 40 -8.94 -9.31 -11.53
N ARG A 41 -8.15 -10.06 -10.75
CA ARG A 41 -8.52 -10.44 -9.39
C ARG A 41 -8.62 -9.22 -8.46
N LEU A 42 -7.67 -8.29 -8.53
CA LEU A 42 -7.69 -7.06 -7.71
C LEU A 42 -8.85 -6.14 -8.09
N GLU A 43 -9.21 -6.06 -9.37
CA GLU A 43 -10.39 -5.33 -9.84
C GLU A 43 -11.68 -6.00 -9.35
N SER A 44 -11.74 -7.34 -9.36
CA SER A 44 -12.87 -8.08 -8.80
C SER A 44 -13.02 -7.85 -7.29
N CYS A 45 -11.91 -7.86 -6.53
CA CYS A 45 -11.91 -7.52 -5.11
C CYS A 45 -12.39 -6.09 -4.86
N THR A 46 -11.89 -5.12 -5.63
CA THR A 46 -12.31 -3.72 -5.55
C THR A 46 -13.81 -3.58 -5.83
N ARG A 47 -14.34 -4.28 -6.84
CA ARG A 47 -15.77 -4.29 -7.14
C ARG A 47 -16.58 -4.88 -5.99
N ALA A 48 -16.14 -6.00 -5.43
CA ALA A 48 -16.80 -6.63 -4.29
C ALA A 48 -16.85 -5.69 -3.08
N MET A 49 -15.77 -4.96 -2.77
CA MET A 49 -15.77 -3.98 -1.67
C MET A 49 -16.74 -2.81 -1.90
N ARG A 50 -16.93 -2.39 -3.16
CA ARG A 50 -17.90 -1.33 -3.53
C ARG A 50 -19.34 -1.80 -3.41
N GLU A 51 -19.63 -3.04 -3.80
CA GLU A 51 -21.00 -3.55 -3.86
C GLU A 51 -21.44 -4.16 -2.52
N LEU A 52 -20.55 -4.92 -1.89
CA LEU A 52 -20.84 -5.76 -0.71
C LEU A 52 -20.26 -5.20 0.59
N GLY A 53 -19.41 -4.18 0.54
CA GLY A 53 -18.88 -3.52 1.74
C GLY A 53 -19.98 -2.90 2.59
N ASP A 54 -19.64 -2.63 3.85
CA ASP A 54 -20.46 -1.83 4.76
C ASP A 54 -20.57 -0.37 4.28
N SER A 55 -21.37 0.43 5.00
CA SER A 55 -21.60 1.83 4.64
C SER A 55 -20.31 2.64 4.63
N TYR A 56 -19.42 2.40 5.59
CA TYR A 56 -18.15 3.10 5.69
C TYR A 56 -17.25 2.80 4.49
N CYS A 57 -17.03 1.52 4.18
CA CYS A 57 -16.24 1.07 3.03
C CYS A 57 -16.79 1.64 1.71
N LYS A 58 -18.12 1.70 1.55
CA LYS A 58 -18.76 2.28 0.36
C LYS A 58 -18.52 3.79 0.23
N GLU A 59 -18.68 4.53 1.32
CA GLU A 59 -18.40 5.97 1.34
C GLU A 59 -16.93 6.27 1.09
N LEU A 60 -16.03 5.45 1.64
CA LEU A 60 -14.60 5.53 1.43
C LEU A 60 -14.24 5.38 -0.05
N TRP A 61 -14.77 4.35 -0.72
CA TRP A 61 -14.58 4.16 -2.16
C TRP A 61 -15.21 5.28 -2.99
N ALA A 62 -16.37 5.82 -2.57
CA ALA A 62 -17.00 6.94 -3.27
C ALA A 62 -16.19 8.24 -3.17
N LYS A 63 -15.58 8.52 -2.02
CA LYS A 63 -14.65 9.66 -1.84
C LYS A 63 -13.39 9.47 -2.68
N GLU A 64 -12.85 8.26 -2.70
CA GLU A 64 -11.67 7.93 -3.48
C GLU A 64 -11.92 8.04 -4.99
N ASP A 65 -13.07 7.58 -5.49
CA ASP A 65 -13.46 7.74 -6.90
C ASP A 65 -13.60 9.20 -7.33
N LYS A 66 -13.98 10.09 -6.39
CA LYS A 66 -14.06 11.53 -6.61
C LYS A 66 -12.73 12.25 -6.43
N GLY A 67 -11.71 11.57 -5.89
CA GLY A 67 -10.46 12.21 -5.46
C GLY A 67 -10.61 13.14 -4.25
N GLU A 68 -11.69 13.00 -3.49
CA GLU A 68 -12.03 13.84 -2.32
C GLU A 68 -11.59 13.20 -1.00
N ARG A 69 -10.87 12.07 -1.04
CA ARG A 69 -10.44 11.37 0.17
C ARG A 69 -9.29 12.14 0.84
N TYR A 70 -9.55 12.62 2.05
CA TYR A 70 -8.53 13.22 2.92
C TYR A 70 -7.65 12.11 3.50
N ARG A 71 -6.34 12.13 3.23
CA ARG A 71 -5.36 11.20 3.80
C ARG A 71 -4.72 11.83 5.04
N ARG A 72 -4.93 11.23 6.21
CA ARG A 72 -4.34 11.70 7.49
C ARG A 72 -2.81 11.85 7.45
N ARG A 73 -2.11 11.14 6.56
CA ARG A 73 -0.64 11.14 6.42
C ARG A 73 -0.06 12.36 5.69
N GLU A 74 -0.85 13.19 5.02
CA GLU A 74 -0.33 14.31 4.20
C GLU A 74 0.03 15.59 4.99
N GLU A 75 -0.14 15.63 6.33
CA GLU A 75 0.13 16.83 7.13
C GLU A 75 1.59 17.04 7.58
N GLU A 76 2.52 16.11 7.37
CA GLU A 76 3.94 16.36 7.72
C GLU A 76 4.74 17.04 6.59
N GLU A 77 4.21 17.10 5.36
CA GLU A 77 4.92 17.70 4.22
C GLU A 77 4.41 19.11 3.85
N SER A 78 3.27 19.54 4.42
CA SER A 78 2.69 20.87 4.21
C SER A 78 2.96 21.82 5.39
N SER A 79 4.16 21.78 5.95
CA SER A 79 4.70 22.82 6.85
C SER A 79 6.13 23.20 6.46
N SER A 80 6.30 23.70 5.25
CA SER A 80 7.41 24.59 4.86
C SER A 80 6.87 26.03 4.97
N GLU A 81 7.45 27.02 5.67
CA GLU A 81 8.84 27.50 5.81
C GLU A 81 8.95 28.27 7.17
N VAL A 82 10.07 28.55 7.87
CA VAL A 82 11.46 28.86 7.45
C VAL A 82 12.44 28.82 8.66
N ASP A 83 13.72 28.55 8.33
CA ASP A 83 15.01 28.92 8.94
C ASP A 83 15.49 28.32 10.29
N GLY A 84 16.67 27.69 10.24
CA GLY A 84 17.46 27.44 11.46
C GLY A 84 18.45 26.29 11.46
N SER A 85 19.47 26.33 10.59
CA SER A 85 20.85 25.86 10.85
C SER A 85 21.10 24.40 11.34
N GLY A 86 21.68 23.60 10.44
CA GLY A 86 22.84 22.74 10.75
C GLY A 86 22.59 21.34 11.32
N LEU A 87 22.90 20.31 10.52
CA LEU A 87 24.04 19.38 10.75
C LEU A 87 23.91 18.17 9.81
N ALA A 88 24.95 17.96 9.01
CA ALA A 88 25.14 16.75 8.22
C ALA A 88 25.52 15.56 9.13
N ALA A 89 24.93 14.38 8.92
CA ALA A 89 25.59 13.09 9.20
C ALA A 89 24.87 11.87 8.58
N THR A 90 25.53 11.29 7.57
CA THR A 90 25.83 9.86 7.41
C THR A 90 24.72 8.80 7.20
N GLN A 91 24.61 8.36 5.95
CA GLN A 91 24.70 6.97 5.44
C GLN A 91 24.20 5.80 6.31
N GLY A 92 23.27 5.01 5.74
CA GLY A 92 22.97 3.61 6.08
C GLY A 92 22.28 2.88 4.89
N PRO A 93 22.43 1.56 4.72
CA PRO A 93 23.10 1.02 3.53
C PRO A 93 22.20 0.49 2.39
N SER A 94 22.59 0.84 1.17
CA SER A 94 22.19 0.18 -0.08
C SER A 94 22.67 -1.28 -0.11
N LYS A 95 21.73 -2.22 -0.16
CA LYS A 95 22.02 -3.62 -0.50
C LYS A 95 22.14 -3.73 -2.02
N LYS A 96 23.37 -3.63 -2.54
CA LYS A 96 23.71 -4.08 -3.89
C LYS A 96 23.66 -5.62 -3.89
N LEU A 97 22.73 -6.21 -4.63
CA LEU A 97 22.86 -7.59 -5.09
C LEU A 97 22.95 -7.60 -6.61
N ARG A 98 23.92 -8.39 -7.05
CA ARG A 98 24.65 -8.26 -8.31
C ARG A 98 23.85 -8.85 -9.46
N VAL A 99 23.87 -8.13 -10.58
CA VAL A 99 23.70 -8.70 -11.92
C VAL A 99 24.76 -9.79 -12.11
N LEU A 100 24.32 -11.02 -12.38
CA LEU A 100 25.14 -12.04 -13.02
C LEU A 100 24.54 -12.31 -14.40
N SER A 101 25.32 -11.89 -15.40
CA SER A 101 25.08 -12.08 -16.84
C SER A 101 25.02 -13.56 -17.25
N PRO A 102 24.44 -13.86 -18.42
CA PRO A 102 24.10 -15.22 -18.85
C PRO A 102 25.29 -15.89 -19.53
N GLN A 103 25.70 -17.09 -19.06
CA GLN A 103 26.56 -17.99 -19.84
C GLN A 103 26.13 -19.46 -19.67
N LEU A 104 25.56 -19.99 -20.75
CA LEU A 104 26.07 -21.13 -21.48
C LEU A 104 26.47 -22.39 -20.67
N CYS A 105 25.55 -23.34 -20.54
CA CYS A 105 25.90 -24.76 -20.44
C CYS A 105 24.97 -25.56 -21.36
N ARG A 106 25.57 -26.10 -22.41
CA ARG A 106 24.99 -26.94 -23.45
C ARG A 106 25.25 -28.41 -23.07
N ALA A 107 24.30 -29.28 -23.43
CA ALA A 107 24.41 -30.74 -23.61
C ALA A 107 24.37 -31.68 -22.38
N ALA A 108 23.36 -32.56 -22.39
CA ALA A 108 23.56 -34.01 -22.37
C ALA A 108 22.32 -34.72 -22.95
N CYS A 109 22.48 -35.35 -24.12
CA CYS A 109 21.66 -36.46 -24.61
C CYS A 109 22.29 -37.77 -24.12
N VAL A 110 21.50 -38.86 -24.07
CA VAL A 110 21.77 -40.31 -23.85
C VAL A 110 20.80 -40.82 -22.77
N ASP A 111 19.96 -41.82 -22.96
CA ASP A 111 19.68 -42.80 -24.04
C ASP A 111 18.16 -43.04 -24.09
#